data_AF-A0A8T3NI19-F1
#
_entry.id   AF-A0A8T3NI19-F1
#
_cell.length_a   1.000
_cell.length_b   1.000
_cell.length_c   1.000
_cell.angle_alpha   90.00
_cell.angle_beta   90.00
_cell.angle_gamma   90.00
#
_symmetry.space_group_name_H-M   'P 1'
#
loop_
_entity.id
_entity.type
_entity.pdbx_description
1 polymer ?
#
loop_
_entity_poly.entity_id
_entity_poly.type
_entity_poly.pdbx_seq_one_letter_code
_entity_poly.pdbx_strand_id
1 'polypeptide(L)'
;MSTRVTITLPDEVYRRAESLAQVTSREVADVLADALALSLPASDPQAGPGMAVATYSDQDLLAITELELPSSQDRRFSELLDKQQSTHLPPDERAELLAFMQIYQQGLLLKARALHEAVRRGLRPPLEP
;
A
#
# COMPACT_ATOMS: atom_id res chain seq x y z
N MET A 1 -10.60 -1.21 19.37
CA MET A 1 -10.67 -2.69 19.19
C MET A 1 -9.25 -3.20 19.23
N SER A 2 -8.89 -4.10 20.15
CA SER A 2 -7.53 -4.63 20.32
C SER A 2 -7.48 -6.11 19.92
N THR A 3 -6.76 -6.42 18.85
CA THR A 3 -6.59 -7.79 18.33
C THR A 3 -5.21 -8.31 18.75
N ARG A 4 -5.15 -9.50 19.34
CA ARG A 4 -3.88 -10.14 19.74
C ARG A 4 -3.44 -11.14 18.67
N VAL A 5 -2.25 -10.92 18.13
CA VAL A 5 -1.61 -11.81 17.15
C VAL A 5 -0.25 -12.22 17.70
N THR A 6 0.08 -13.51 17.63
CA THR A 6 1.42 -14.02 17.98
C THR A 6 2.22 -14.14 16.69
N ILE A 7 3.37 -13.46 16.63
CA ILE A 7 4.26 -13.48 15.47
C ILE A 7 5.66 -13.95 15.89
N THR A 8 6.30 -14.73 15.03
CA THR A 8 7.71 -15.12 15.20
C THR A 8 8.58 -14.12 14.45
N LEU A 9 9.46 -13.43 15.16
CA LEU A 9 10.34 -12.40 14.62
C LEU A 9 11.78 -12.91 14.54
N PRO A 10 12.59 -12.49 13.55
CA PRO A 10 14.03 -12.72 13.57
C PRO A 10 14.68 -12.05 14.80
N ASP A 11 15.67 -12.71 15.39
CA ASP A 11 16.37 -12.22 16.60
C ASP A 11 16.95 -10.81 16.45
N GLU A 12 17.35 -10.44 15.23
CA GLU A 12 17.86 -9.10 14.94
C GLU A 12 16.79 -8.02 15.08
N VAL A 13 15.55 -8.32 14.67
CA VAL A 13 14.41 -7.39 14.78
C VAL A 13 14.05 -7.20 16.25
N TYR A 14 14.03 -8.29 17.02
CA TYR A 14 13.79 -8.22 18.46
C TYR A 14 14.85 -7.37 19.18
N ARG A 15 16.15 -7.59 18.90
CA ARG A 15 17.24 -6.81 19.52
C ARG A 15 17.17 -5.32 19.19
N ARG A 16 16.77 -4.96 17.97
CA ARG A 16 16.56 -3.54 17.60
C ARG A 16 15.39 -2.92 18.36
N ALA A 17 14.28 -3.64 18.47
CA ALA A 17 13.12 -3.17 19.24
C ALA A 17 13.45 -3.04 20.74
N GLU A 18 14.22 -3.97 21.30
CA GLU A 18 14.67 -3.93 22.70
C GLU A 18 15.58 -2.73 22.99
N SER A 19 16.54 -2.45 22.10
CA SER A 19 17.41 -1.26 22.22
C SER A 19 16.58 0.03 22.19
N LEU A 20 15.61 0.12 21.28
CA LEU A 20 14.77 1.30 21.15
C LEU A 20 13.80 1.46 22.34
N ALA A 21 13.30 0.34 22.88
CA ALA A 21 12.50 0.29 24.09
C ALA A 21 13.29 0.76 25.33
N GLN A 22 14.56 0.35 25.48
CA GLN A 22 15.42 0.82 26.56
C GLN A 22 15.67 2.33 26.49
N VAL A 23 15.97 2.85 25.29
CA VAL A 23 16.21 4.29 25.07
C VAL A 23 14.96 5.11 25.38
N THR A 24 13.78 4.59 25.05
CA THR A 24 12.51 5.29 25.26
C THR A 24 11.85 4.97 26.60
N SER A 25 12.42 4.07 27.41
CA SER A 25 11.81 3.51 28.64
C SER A 25 10.37 3.03 28.42
N ARG A 26 10.12 2.37 27.29
CA ARG A 26 8.82 1.79 26.92
C ARG A 26 8.91 0.27 26.87
N GLU A 27 7.76 -0.40 26.88
CA GLU A 27 7.73 -1.84 26.64
C GLU A 27 8.04 -2.16 25.16
N VAL A 28 8.75 -3.26 24.93
CA VAL A 28 9.09 -3.72 23.57
C VAL A 28 7.83 -3.95 22.73
N ALA A 29 6.74 -4.41 23.34
CA ALA A 29 5.46 -4.62 22.68
C ALA A 29 4.86 -3.32 22.11
N ASP A 30 4.91 -2.23 22.88
CA ASP A 30 4.39 -0.93 22.44
C ASP A 30 5.23 -0.33 21.32
N VAL A 31 6.55 -0.48 21.42
CA VAL A 31 7.49 -0.04 20.38
C VAL A 31 7.26 -0.79 19.07
N LEU A 32 7.05 -2.11 19.15
CA LEU A 32 6.71 -2.92 17.99
C LEU A 32 5.35 -2.54 17.39
N ALA A 33 4.34 -2.29 18.22
CA ALA A 33 3.03 -1.87 17.76
C ALA A 33 3.08 -0.53 17.02
N ASP A 34 3.80 0.46 17.56
CA ASP A 34 3.98 1.76 16.92
C ASP A 34 4.79 1.66 15.63
N ALA A 35 5.87 0.88 15.63
CA ALA A 35 6.68 0.65 14.43
C ALA A 35 5.88 -0.04 13.32
N LEU A 36 5.00 -0.98 13.69
CA LEU A 36 4.06 -1.61 12.76
C LEU A 36 3.00 -0.60 12.27
N ALA A 37 2.45 0.24 13.14
CA ALA A 37 1.48 1.26 12.76
C ALA A 37 2.06 2.33 11.81
N LEU A 38 3.34 2.66 11.96
CA LEU A 38 4.05 3.59 11.08
C LEU A 38 4.46 2.96 9.74
N SER A 39 4.71 1.65 9.73
CA SER A 39 5.18 0.92 8.54
C SER A 39 4.03 0.35 7.71
N LEU A 40 2.90 0.06 8.34
CA LEU A 40 1.68 -0.32 7.65
C LEU A 40 1.01 0.97 7.16
N PRO A 41 0.76 1.14 5.84
CA PRO A 41 -0.04 2.25 5.39
C PRO A 41 -1.37 2.22 6.13
N ALA A 42 -1.90 3.40 6.46
CA ALA A 42 -3.23 3.58 7.06
C ALA A 42 -4.34 3.21 6.06
N SER A 43 -4.29 1.99 5.55
CA SER A 43 -5.38 1.35 4.82
C SER A 43 -6.26 0.75 5.89
N ASP A 44 -7.26 1.52 6.33
CA ASP A 44 -8.29 1.06 7.26
C ASP A 44 -8.81 -0.34 6.82
N PRO A 45 -8.58 -1.40 7.60
CA PRO A 45 -9.02 -2.75 7.25
C PRO A 45 -10.54 -2.95 7.49
N GLN A 46 -11.22 -2.05 8.20
CA GLN A 46 -12.67 -2.06 8.39
C GLN A 46 -13.40 -1.27 7.30
N ALA A 47 -12.74 -0.27 6.70
CA ALA A 47 -13.09 0.16 5.37
C ALA A 47 -12.60 -0.90 4.39
N GLY A 48 -13.37 -2.00 4.24
CA GLY A 48 -13.29 -2.81 3.03
C GLY A 48 -13.19 -1.82 1.86
N PRO A 49 -12.16 -1.88 0.97
CA PRO A 49 -11.75 -0.67 0.25
C PRO A 49 -12.77 -0.17 -0.81
N GLY A 50 -14.02 -0.66 -0.78
CA GLY A 50 -15.18 -0.16 -1.52
C GLY A 50 -16.06 0.81 -0.70
N MET A 51 -15.92 0.91 0.62
CA MET A 51 -16.75 1.80 1.43
C MET A 51 -16.19 3.24 1.48
N ALA A 52 -14.87 3.40 1.43
CA ALA A 52 -14.23 4.72 1.35
C ALA A 52 -14.57 5.46 0.04
N VAL A 53 -14.66 4.72 -1.08
CA VAL A 53 -14.93 5.31 -2.41
C VAL A 53 -16.32 5.97 -2.47
N ALA A 54 -17.30 5.41 -1.76
CA ALA A 54 -18.65 5.94 -1.68
C ALA A 54 -18.78 7.23 -0.84
N THR A 55 -17.78 7.56 -0.01
CA THR A 55 -17.78 8.81 0.78
C THR A 55 -17.06 9.97 0.10
N TYR A 56 -16.35 9.73 -1.01
CA TYR A 56 -15.69 10.82 -1.75
C TYR A 56 -16.71 11.73 -2.43
N SER A 57 -16.33 13.00 -2.57
CA SER A 57 -17.03 13.95 -3.43
C SER A 57 -16.95 13.52 -4.88
N ASP A 58 -17.90 13.95 -5.70
CA ASP A 58 -17.90 13.60 -7.13
C ASP A 58 -16.64 14.09 -7.86
N GLN A 59 -16.05 15.22 -7.41
CA GLN A 59 -14.80 15.75 -7.96
C GLN A 59 -13.59 14.87 -7.61
N ASP A 60 -13.47 14.46 -6.35
CA ASP A 60 -12.39 13.57 -5.92
C ASP A 60 -12.51 12.19 -6.58
N LEU A 61 -13.73 11.70 -6.72
CA LEU A 61 -14.02 10.44 -7.39
C LEU A 61 -13.56 10.47 -8.86
N LEU A 62 -13.88 11.55 -9.58
CA LEU A 62 -13.45 11.74 -10.96
C LEU A 62 -11.92 11.83 -11.06
N ALA A 63 -11.27 12.59 -10.17
CA ALA A 63 -9.81 12.70 -10.11
C ALA A 63 -9.15 11.32 -9.88
N ILE A 64 -9.74 10.45 -9.06
CA ILE A 64 -9.25 9.09 -8.85
C ILE A 64 -9.42 8.24 -10.11
N THR A 65 -10.49 8.43 -10.89
CA THR A 65 -10.64 7.72 -12.17
C THR A 65 -9.63 8.15 -13.23
N GLU A 66 -9.00 9.31 -13.06
CA GLU A 66 -7.98 9.88 -13.94
C GLU A 66 -6.56 9.67 -13.42
N LEU A 67 -6.38 9.04 -12.25
CA LEU A 67 -5.05 8.72 -11.73
C LEU A 67 -4.26 7.88 -12.72
N GLU A 68 -3.11 8.43 -13.12
CA GLU A 68 -2.06 7.76 -13.86
C GLU A 68 -0.83 7.60 -12.95
N LEU A 69 -0.05 6.55 -13.20
CA LEU A 69 1.23 6.40 -12.51
C LEU A 69 2.12 7.58 -12.92
N PRO A 70 2.79 8.28 -11.98
CA PRO A 70 3.73 9.32 -12.34
C PRO A 70 4.78 8.77 -13.32
N SER A 71 5.04 9.50 -14.40
CA SER A 71 5.91 9.04 -15.52
C SER A 71 7.32 8.63 -15.09
N SER A 72 7.83 9.16 -13.97
CA SER A 72 9.09 8.75 -13.36
C SER A 72 9.01 7.37 -12.69
N GLN A 73 7.90 7.05 -12.01
CA GLN A 73 7.66 5.74 -11.38
C GLN A 73 7.40 4.67 -12.43
N ASP A 74 6.68 5.00 -13.50
CA ASP A 74 6.35 4.06 -14.58
C ASP A 74 7.61 3.62 -15.34
N ARG A 75 8.52 4.56 -15.60
CA ARG A 75 9.83 4.27 -16.20
C ARG A 75 10.67 3.37 -15.30
N ARG A 76 10.76 3.68 -14.00
CA ARG A 76 11.54 2.88 -13.04
C ARG A 76 10.96 1.48 -12.87
N PHE A 77 9.63 1.35 -12.83
CA PHE A 77 8.95 0.07 -12.75
C PHE A 77 9.21 -0.79 -14.00
N SER A 78 9.15 -0.19 -15.19
CA SER A 78 9.48 -0.86 -16.45
C SER A 78 10.94 -1.34 -16.49
N GLU A 79 11.89 -0.50 -16.06
CA GLU A 79 13.30 -0.87 -15.95
C GLU A 79 13.53 -2.07 -15.01
N LEU A 80 12.83 -2.10 -13.86
CA LEU A 80 12.93 -3.21 -12.90
C LEU A 80 12.31 -4.51 -13.46
N LEU A 81 11.22 -4.41 -14.21
CA LEU A 81 10.60 -5.55 -14.90
C LEU A 81 11.53 -6.11 -15.99
N ASP A 82 12.12 -5.25 -16.83
CA ASP A 82 13.05 -5.64 -17.87
C ASP A 82 14.30 -6.31 -17.29
N LYS A 83 14.83 -5.77 -16.19
CA LYS A 83 15.95 -6.36 -15.44
C LYS A 83 15.58 -7.71 -14.85
N GLN A 84 14.39 -7.88 -14.30
CA GLN A 84 13.92 -9.16 -13.74
C GLN A 84 13.85 -10.26 -14.82
N GLN A 85 13.51 -9.90 -16.07
CA GLN A 85 13.46 -10.84 -17.19
C GLN A 85 14.85 -11.18 -17.74
N SER A 86 15.79 -10.25 -17.66
CA SER A 86 17.07 -10.32 -18.37
C SER A 86 18.27 -10.68 -17.48
N THR A 87 18.17 -10.55 -16.15
CA THR A 87 19.31 -10.76 -15.23
C THR A 87 18.84 -11.06 -13.79
N HIS A 88 19.70 -11.63 -12.95
CA HIS A 88 19.38 -11.88 -11.53
C HIS A 88 19.24 -10.54 -10.79
N LEU A 89 18.01 -10.18 -10.42
CA LEU A 89 17.71 -8.93 -9.73
C LEU A 89 18.29 -8.96 -8.29
N PRO A 90 19.10 -7.97 -7.86
CA PRO A 90 19.63 -7.93 -6.51
C PRO A 90 18.50 -7.77 -5.48
N PRO A 91 18.70 -8.23 -4.23
CA PRO A 91 17.64 -8.29 -3.21
C PRO A 91 16.99 -6.92 -2.91
N ASP A 92 17.76 -5.84 -2.95
CA ASP A 92 17.26 -4.49 -2.72
C ASP A 92 16.33 -4.01 -3.86
N GLU A 93 16.73 -4.25 -5.12
CA GLU A 93 15.89 -3.94 -6.30
C GLU A 93 14.65 -4.85 -6.37
N ARG A 94 14.73 -6.08 -5.82
CA ARG A 94 13.57 -6.97 -5.71
C ARG A 94 12.56 -6.49 -4.67
N ALA A 95 13.04 -5.96 -3.55
CA ALA A 95 12.17 -5.31 -2.57
C ALA A 95 11.52 -4.05 -3.17
N GLU A 96 12.28 -3.25 -3.92
CA GLU A 96 11.78 -2.08 -4.66
C GLU A 96 10.67 -2.48 -5.65
N LEU A 97 10.89 -3.53 -6.44
CA LEU A 97 9.89 -4.04 -7.39
C LEU A 97 8.62 -4.54 -6.69
N LEU A 98 8.75 -5.27 -5.58
CA LEU A 98 7.59 -5.74 -4.81
C LEU A 98 6.78 -4.57 -4.23
N ALA A 99 7.45 -3.52 -3.77
CA ALA A 99 6.79 -2.29 -3.30
C ALA A 99 6.02 -1.60 -4.44
N PHE A 100 6.63 -1.47 -5.62
CA PHE A 100 5.95 -0.92 -6.80
C PHE A 100 4.74 -1.77 -7.22
N MET A 101 4.86 -3.09 -7.23
CA MET A 101 3.75 -3.99 -7.53
C MET A 101 2.58 -3.81 -6.55
N GLN A 102 2.88 -3.64 -5.26
CA GLN A 102 1.86 -3.43 -4.24
C GLN A 102 1.14 -2.09 -4.42
N ILE A 103 1.88 -1.01 -4.67
CA ILE A 103 1.32 0.32 -4.96
C ILE A 103 0.46 0.26 -6.23
N TYR A 104 0.94 -0.40 -7.28
CA TYR A 104 0.23 -0.55 -8.54
C TYR A 104 -1.09 -1.32 -8.36
N GLN A 105 -1.07 -2.45 -7.65
CA GLN A 105 -2.27 -3.25 -7.36
C GLN A 105 -3.29 -2.47 -6.55
N GLN A 106 -2.84 -1.73 -5.53
CA GLN A 106 -3.71 -0.88 -4.71
C GLN A 106 -4.32 0.26 -5.53
N GLY A 107 -3.51 0.94 -6.35
CA GLY A 107 -3.96 2.01 -7.25
C GLY A 107 -4.96 1.52 -8.28
N LEU A 108 -4.72 0.37 -8.91
CA LEU A 108 -5.62 -0.25 -9.89
C LEU A 108 -6.97 -0.61 -9.24
N LEU A 109 -6.93 -1.19 -8.04
CA LEU A 109 -8.13 -1.59 -7.31
C LEU A 109 -8.94 -0.38 -6.83
N LEU A 110 -8.27 0.70 -6.40
CA LEU A 110 -8.92 1.97 -6.09
C LEU A 110 -9.57 2.59 -7.33
N LYS A 111 -8.86 2.64 -8.46
CA LYS A 111 -9.34 3.18 -9.74
C LYS A 111 -10.54 2.41 -10.28
N ALA A 112 -10.50 1.07 -10.25
CA ALA A 112 -11.61 0.22 -10.68
C ALA A 112 -12.88 0.49 -9.86
N ARG A 113 -12.74 0.74 -8.56
CA ARG A 113 -13.86 1.06 -7.67
C ARG A 113 -14.39 2.47 -7.86
N ALA A 114 -13.50 3.45 -8.05
CA ALA A 114 -13.90 4.80 -8.40
C ALA A 114 -14.66 4.84 -9.73
N LEU A 115 -14.22 4.05 -10.72
CA LEU A 115 -14.93 3.88 -11.98
C LEU A 115 -16.32 3.27 -11.78
N HIS A 116 -16.42 2.18 -11.01
CA HIS A 116 -17.70 1.55 -10.70
C HIS A 116 -18.66 2.52 -10.00
N GLU A 117 -18.18 3.26 -9.00
CA GLU A 117 -18.96 4.25 -8.26
C GLU A 117 -19.34 5.46 -9.14
N ALA A 118 -18.45 5.90 -10.04
CA ALA A 118 -18.72 7.00 -10.97
C ALA A 118 -19.83 6.63 -11.95
N VAL A 119 -19.83 5.39 -12.44
CA VAL A 119 -20.91 4.84 -13.27
C VAL A 119 -22.20 4.72 -12.46
N ARG A 120 -22.13 4.22 -11.21
CA ARG A 120 -23.30 4.09 -10.32
C ARG A 120 -23.96 5.44 -10.04
N ARG A 121 -23.18 6.51 -9.89
CA ARG A 121 -23.66 7.89 -9.69
C ARG A 121 -24.06 8.62 -10.97
N GLY A 122 -23.82 8.03 -12.14
CA GLY A 122 -24.08 8.66 -13.45
C GLY A 122 -23.07 9.74 -13.83
N LEU A 123 -21.90 9.79 -13.19
CA LEU A 123 -20.83 10.76 -13.49
C LEU A 123 -20.03 10.38 -14.74
N ARG A 124 -20.00 9.09 -15.10
CA ARG A 124 -19.32 8.57 -16.30
C ARG A 124 -20.13 7.44 -16.95
N PRO A 125 -20.05 7.27 -18.28
CA PRO A 125 -20.62 6.10 -18.95
C PRO A 125 -19.86 4.82 -18.57
N PRO A 126 -20.51 3.64 -18.64
CA PRO A 126 -19.84 2.35 -18.50
C PRO A 126 -18.70 2.20 -19.49
N LEU A 127 -17.64 1.50 -19.10
CA LEU A 127 -16.55 1.16 -20.01
C LEU A 127 -17.06 0.20 -21.10
N GLU A 128 -16.75 0.51 -22.36
CA GLU A 128 -17.02 -0.38 -23.48
C GLU A 128 -16.01 -1.54 -23.48
N PRO A 129 -16.44 -2.78 -23.81
CA PRO A 129 -15.61 -3.98 -23.79
C PRO A 129 -14.58 -4.06 -24.94
#